data_AF-A0A925VWT3-F1
#
_entry.id   AF-A0A925VWT3-F1
#
_cell.length_a   1.000
_cell.length_b   1.000
_cell.length_c   1.000
_cell.angle_alpha   90.00
_cell.angle_beta   90.00
_cell.angle_gamma   90.00
#
_symmetry.space_group_name_H-M   'P 1'
#
loop_
_entity.id
_entity.type
_entity.pdbx_description
1 polymer ?
#
loop_
_entity_poly.entity_id
_entity_poly.type
_entity_poly.pdbx_seq_one_letter_code
_entity_poly.pdbx_strand_id
1 'polypeptide(L)'
;MFKGAAAAGKILVRLGPALVWCACGGDDPQVPTTLAPPTVAALSGIAGAPLATTPSVTLTDQKGRGIANVWVKWTPTAGKVVNDSSRTDANGLASSGIWTLGPAAGTQLLSAHAAGLPVVAISAVAKAGPVAALDLITSAITGMVASDVAVPPGVRAVDRFGNPVEGAAVVFAVSSGAGSITGAQQTTNTSGIATVGSWKLGTLAGAQTLRADVVATGASNTLTATALSAAPVDFVIIDGNAQIGQADKRLCRSPVIAVRDQYGNGVGQIPIVFTPANGSGTVTTGSVLSRANSGYAAVGAWNLSGAATQTLVATSAALPGKSLTFTASVGPEPKFGICARFIGDAATPRQREAVAKAVARWQQVIVGRAHTVPLSNFNGDQFCLRGIGVLDEIVEDLLLFVEFAAIDGAGKIIGQAGPCGLSTLSRLPVLGALQLDVADVAVMEAQGKLENVVLHEIGHILGIGTLWSSKNLTLGRGTDSTHFLGAAARVEFPGIRSSFAGTPVPLENCVGITGCGDGTRDAHWRKSVFGNELMQGYVEQVMPVSRVTIGSLADIGYTVNLEVADQFPSFGASLRAGGATTTGTVLMNDVFDRLLWTIDGNGAVRTLSQPSNPLLRR
;
A
#
# COMPACT_ATOMS: atom_id res chain seq x y z
N MET A 1 78.35 -13.72 -65.26
CA MET A 1 78.62 -15.07 -65.81
C MET A 1 77.29 -15.57 -66.39
N PHE A 2 77.20 -15.97 -67.68
CA PHE A 2 77.36 -17.35 -68.19
C PHE A 2 76.50 -18.39 -67.42
N LYS A 3 75.72 -19.31 -68.02
CA LYS A 3 75.39 -19.75 -69.41
C LYS A 3 73.97 -20.40 -69.34
N GLY A 4 73.20 -20.73 -70.40
CA GLY A 4 73.26 -20.64 -71.87
C GLY A 4 71.82 -20.87 -72.42
N ALA A 5 71.44 -20.50 -73.65
CA ALA A 5 71.64 -21.26 -74.91
C ALA A 5 71.07 -22.70 -74.90
N ALA A 6 70.28 -23.18 -75.87
CA ALA A 6 69.60 -22.61 -77.05
C ALA A 6 68.40 -23.56 -77.39
N ALA A 7 67.80 -23.79 -78.58
CA ALA A 7 67.85 -23.38 -80.00
C ALA A 7 66.58 -23.99 -80.70
N ALA A 8 66.17 -23.72 -81.94
CA ALA A 8 66.19 -22.55 -82.84
C ALA A 8 65.36 -22.88 -84.12
N GLY A 9 64.74 -21.90 -84.79
CA GLY A 9 63.96 -22.13 -86.04
C GLY A 9 63.87 -20.86 -86.91
N LYS A 10 63.92 -21.00 -88.24
CA LYS A 10 64.05 -19.89 -89.22
C LYS A 10 62.83 -19.76 -90.13
N ILE A 11 62.63 -18.58 -90.75
CA ILE A 11 62.56 -18.34 -92.22
C ILE A 11 62.25 -16.84 -92.53
N LEU A 12 62.76 -16.32 -93.66
CA LEU A 12 62.43 -15.00 -94.26
C LEU A 12 61.43 -15.24 -95.43
N VAL A 13 60.65 -14.30 -96.00
CA VAL A 13 61.00 -13.00 -96.64
C VAL A 13 59.73 -12.11 -96.74
N ARG A 14 59.89 -10.80 -96.97
CA ARG A 14 58.82 -9.80 -97.22
C ARG A 14 58.09 -10.00 -98.56
N LEU A 15 56.80 -9.63 -98.64
CA LEU A 15 56.26 -8.45 -99.40
C LEU A 15 54.73 -8.50 -99.59
N GLY A 16 54.10 -7.34 -99.78
CA GLY A 16 52.75 -7.19 -100.35
C GLY A 16 51.59 -7.06 -99.34
N PRO A 17 50.91 -5.89 -99.25
CA PRO A 17 49.71 -5.71 -98.44
C PRO A 17 48.41 -5.87 -99.26
N ALA A 18 47.31 -6.18 -98.57
CA ALA A 18 45.95 -5.94 -99.05
C ALA A 18 45.18 -5.17 -97.97
N LEU A 19 44.46 -4.11 -98.35
CA LEU A 19 43.68 -3.30 -97.41
C LEU A 19 42.37 -4.02 -97.05
N VAL A 20 42.02 -3.98 -95.76
CA VAL A 20 40.62 -3.86 -95.34
C VAL A 20 40.55 -2.64 -94.42
N TRP A 21 39.63 -1.72 -94.73
CA TRP A 21 39.42 -0.50 -93.98
C TRP A 21 38.37 -0.72 -92.89
N CYS A 22 38.67 -0.29 -91.66
CA CYS A 22 37.64 0.01 -90.67
C CYS A 22 38.19 1.10 -89.75
N ALA A 23 37.45 2.21 -89.60
CA ALA A 23 37.95 3.41 -88.93
C ALA A 23 37.30 3.58 -87.55
N CYS A 24 38.14 3.65 -86.51
CA CYS A 24 37.77 4.07 -85.17
C CYS A 24 38.84 5.05 -84.66
N GLY A 25 38.42 6.23 -84.19
CA GLY A 25 39.32 7.23 -83.59
C GLY A 25 38.52 8.42 -83.09
N GLY A 26 38.53 8.68 -81.78
CA GLY A 26 37.70 9.73 -81.20
C GLY A 26 37.66 9.83 -79.67
N ASP A 27 38.22 8.89 -78.91
CA ASP A 27 38.22 8.97 -77.44
C ASP A 27 39.51 8.40 -76.81
N ASP A 28 40.04 9.13 -75.83
CA ASP A 28 41.07 8.64 -74.91
C ASP A 28 40.43 7.63 -73.93
N PRO A 29 41.17 6.62 -73.45
CA PRO A 29 40.69 5.78 -72.35
C PRO A 29 40.45 6.64 -71.10
N GLN A 30 39.21 6.63 -70.60
CA GLN A 30 38.86 7.36 -69.38
C GLN A 30 39.57 6.75 -68.17
N VAL A 31 40.40 7.54 -67.49
CA VAL A 31 41.08 7.15 -66.26
C VAL A 31 40.37 7.81 -65.06
N PRO A 32 39.98 7.06 -64.02
CA PRO A 32 39.49 7.64 -62.78
C PRO A 32 40.52 8.60 -62.18
N THR A 33 40.13 9.85 -61.94
CA THR A 33 41.02 10.87 -61.33
C THR A 33 40.40 11.57 -60.12
N THR A 34 39.08 11.75 -60.12
CA THR A 34 38.35 12.37 -59.01
C THR A 34 37.21 11.49 -58.55
N LEU A 35 37.10 11.33 -57.22
CA LEU A 35 35.90 10.87 -56.53
C LEU A 35 35.49 12.00 -55.59
N ALA A 36 34.25 12.47 -55.69
CA ALA A 36 33.75 13.55 -54.86
C ALA A 36 32.30 13.28 -54.44
N PRO A 37 31.86 13.71 -53.24
CA PRO A 37 30.43 13.84 -53.00
C PRO A 37 29.89 14.97 -53.90
N PRO A 38 28.63 14.92 -54.34
CA PRO A 38 27.98 16.11 -54.89
C PRO A 38 27.90 17.20 -53.80
N THR A 39 27.60 18.44 -54.19
CA THR A 39 27.38 19.55 -53.25
C THR A 39 26.05 19.42 -52.51
N VAL A 40 25.96 18.44 -51.61
CA VAL A 40 24.81 18.21 -50.72
C VAL A 40 24.83 19.16 -49.51
N ALA A 41 23.63 19.55 -49.08
CA ALA A 41 23.43 20.14 -47.76
C ALA A 41 23.81 19.14 -46.65
N ALA A 42 24.13 19.65 -45.46
CA ALA A 42 24.56 18.83 -44.32
C ALA A 42 23.50 17.77 -43.96
N LEU A 43 23.85 16.49 -44.12
CA LEU A 43 22.93 15.38 -43.84
C LEU A 43 22.63 15.30 -42.33
N SER A 44 21.37 15.14 -41.98
CA SER A 44 20.98 14.81 -40.60
C SER A 44 19.70 13.98 -40.56
N GLY A 45 19.52 13.24 -39.47
CA GLY A 45 18.37 12.36 -39.25
C GLY A 45 18.27 11.95 -37.78
N ILE A 46 17.29 11.12 -37.45
CA ILE A 46 17.15 10.56 -36.10
C ILE A 46 18.03 9.31 -35.96
N ALA A 47 18.63 9.09 -34.79
CA ALA A 47 19.39 7.89 -34.47
C ALA A 47 18.56 6.61 -34.74
N GLY A 48 19.18 5.62 -35.37
CA GLY A 48 18.49 4.39 -35.79
C GLY A 48 17.48 4.54 -36.95
N ALA A 49 17.34 5.72 -37.57
CA ALA A 49 16.39 5.98 -38.66
C ALA A 49 17.08 6.08 -40.03
N PRO A 50 16.36 5.82 -41.15
CA PRO A 50 16.84 6.13 -42.49
C PRO A 50 17.00 7.63 -42.71
N LEU A 51 18.08 8.04 -43.38
CA LEU A 51 18.22 9.38 -43.94
C LEU A 51 17.22 9.57 -45.10
N ALA A 52 16.58 10.73 -45.16
CA ALA A 52 15.67 11.11 -46.25
C ALA A 52 16.40 11.37 -47.59
N THR A 53 17.70 11.68 -47.53
CA THR A 53 18.56 11.87 -48.71
C THR A 53 19.54 10.72 -48.80
N THR A 54 19.58 10.02 -49.94
CA THR A 54 20.50 8.89 -50.18
C THR A 54 21.92 9.41 -50.46
N PRO A 55 22.94 9.01 -49.70
CA PRO A 55 24.33 9.37 -49.98
C PRO A 55 24.76 8.91 -51.37
N SER A 56 25.57 9.74 -52.03
CA SER A 56 26.11 9.47 -53.36
C SER A 56 27.47 10.14 -53.56
N VAL A 57 28.20 9.67 -54.58
CA VAL A 57 29.47 10.25 -55.05
C VAL A 57 29.51 10.21 -56.58
N THR A 58 30.17 11.20 -57.18
CA THR A 58 30.43 11.24 -58.62
C THR A 58 31.91 10.97 -58.88
N LEU A 59 32.19 10.13 -59.87
CA LEU A 59 33.54 9.71 -60.26
C LEU A 59 33.82 10.17 -61.71
N THR A 60 34.93 10.89 -61.89
CA THR A 60 35.25 11.60 -63.15
C THR A 60 36.67 11.36 -63.68
N ASP A 61 36.81 11.50 -65.00
CA ASP A 61 38.10 11.59 -65.70
C ASP A 61 38.71 12.99 -65.63
N GLN A 62 39.96 13.14 -66.09
CA GLN A 62 40.69 14.42 -66.06
C GLN A 62 40.09 15.54 -66.91
N LYS A 63 39.02 15.26 -67.68
CA LYS A 63 38.25 16.22 -68.47
C LYS A 63 36.89 16.52 -67.81
N GLY A 64 36.66 16.04 -66.59
CA GLY A 64 35.42 16.20 -65.83
C GLY A 64 34.26 15.31 -66.29
N ARG A 65 34.50 14.34 -67.19
CA ARG A 65 33.46 13.45 -67.70
C ARG A 65 33.25 12.29 -66.72
N GLY A 66 31.99 11.93 -66.49
CA GLY A 66 31.67 10.75 -65.68
C GLY A 66 32.25 9.47 -66.26
N ILE A 67 32.60 8.50 -65.40
CA ILE A 67 33.05 7.17 -65.82
C ILE A 67 32.09 6.12 -65.28
N ALA A 68 31.43 5.39 -66.18
CA ALA A 68 30.44 4.38 -65.86
C ALA A 68 31.05 3.05 -65.41
N ASN A 69 30.22 2.21 -64.76
CA ASN A 69 30.50 0.81 -64.44
C ASN A 69 31.66 0.58 -63.43
N VAL A 70 32.19 1.62 -62.79
CA VAL A 70 33.24 1.52 -61.76
C VAL A 70 32.63 1.16 -60.41
N TRP A 71 33.24 0.23 -59.66
CA TRP A 71 32.80 -0.10 -58.31
C TRP A 71 33.20 0.98 -57.29
N VAL A 72 32.21 1.47 -56.54
CA VAL A 72 32.37 2.21 -55.29
C VAL A 72 31.95 1.28 -54.14
N LYS A 73 32.85 1.06 -53.17
CA LYS A 73 32.54 0.41 -51.90
C LYS A 73 32.11 1.46 -50.87
N TRP A 74 31.06 1.13 -50.13
CA TRP A 74 30.49 1.91 -49.05
C TRP A 74 30.81 1.27 -47.70
N THR A 75 31.16 2.06 -46.69
CA THR A 75 31.45 1.55 -45.34
C THR A 75 31.07 2.60 -44.28
N PRO A 76 29.92 2.46 -43.60
CA PRO A 76 29.53 3.35 -42.52
C PRO A 76 30.30 3.06 -41.24
N THR A 77 30.59 4.10 -40.44
CA THR A 77 31.11 3.94 -39.07
C THR A 77 30.03 3.49 -38.09
N ALA A 78 28.76 3.73 -38.41
CA ALA A 78 27.61 3.32 -37.61
C ALA A 78 26.35 3.15 -38.48
N GLY A 79 25.48 2.21 -38.09
CA GLY A 79 24.26 1.91 -38.85
C GLY A 79 24.51 0.99 -40.05
N LYS A 80 23.70 1.12 -41.10
CA LYS A 80 23.78 0.28 -42.32
C LYS A 80 23.34 1.02 -43.57
N VAL A 81 23.93 0.66 -44.71
CA VAL A 81 23.51 1.08 -46.05
C VAL A 81 22.72 -0.03 -46.74
N VAL A 82 21.88 0.30 -47.72
CA VAL A 82 21.20 -0.70 -48.56
C VAL A 82 22.18 -1.40 -49.51
N ASN A 83 23.10 -0.63 -50.10
CA ASN A 83 24.17 -1.13 -50.96
C ASN A 83 25.52 -0.95 -50.26
N ASP A 84 26.20 -2.03 -49.88
CA ASP A 84 27.59 -1.98 -49.40
C ASP A 84 28.59 -1.71 -50.54
N SER A 85 28.13 -1.89 -51.78
CA SER A 85 28.87 -1.73 -53.02
C SER A 85 27.91 -1.35 -54.14
N SER A 86 28.30 -0.41 -54.98
CA SER A 86 27.48 0.06 -56.12
C SER A 86 28.36 0.41 -57.32
N ARG A 87 27.87 0.19 -58.53
CA ARG A 87 28.54 0.66 -59.75
C ARG A 87 28.11 2.09 -60.09
N THR A 88 29.00 2.85 -60.73
CA THR A 88 28.69 4.17 -61.28
C THR A 88 27.79 4.08 -62.52
N ASP A 89 26.87 5.03 -62.66
CA ASP A 89 25.98 5.18 -63.83
C ASP A 89 26.71 5.85 -65.03
N ALA A 90 25.96 6.13 -66.11
CA ALA A 90 26.48 6.80 -67.30
C ALA A 90 27.06 8.22 -67.03
N ASN A 91 26.68 8.86 -65.92
CA ASN A 91 27.16 10.17 -65.48
C ASN A 91 28.28 10.07 -64.44
N GLY A 92 28.75 8.86 -64.12
CA GLY A 92 29.74 8.61 -63.07
C GLY A 92 29.17 8.62 -61.64
N LEU A 93 27.85 8.66 -61.46
CA LEU A 93 27.20 8.72 -60.15
C LEU A 93 27.02 7.31 -59.55
N ALA A 94 27.42 7.15 -58.29
CA ALA A 94 27.20 5.95 -57.48
C ALA A 94 26.48 6.30 -56.17
N SER A 95 25.68 5.39 -55.61
CA SER A 95 24.96 5.61 -54.35
C SER A 95 24.89 4.35 -53.47
N SER A 96 25.01 4.55 -52.17
CA SER A 96 24.78 3.56 -51.11
C SER A 96 23.32 3.08 -51.01
N GLY A 97 22.42 3.68 -51.78
CA GLY A 97 20.99 3.67 -51.48
C GLY A 97 20.73 4.39 -50.15
N ILE A 98 19.67 3.99 -49.44
CA ILE A 98 19.34 4.55 -48.12
C ILE A 98 20.42 4.17 -47.10
N TRP A 99 20.91 5.15 -46.35
CA TRP A 99 21.71 4.93 -45.14
C TRP A 99 20.79 5.05 -43.92
N THR A 100 20.64 3.96 -43.17
CA THR A 100 20.08 3.97 -41.80
C THR A 100 21.19 4.30 -40.82
N LEU A 101 21.03 5.38 -40.06
CA LEU A 101 21.98 5.81 -39.04
C LEU A 101 22.07 4.79 -37.90
N GLY A 102 23.22 4.74 -37.23
CA GLY A 102 23.40 3.99 -36.00
C GLY A 102 22.60 4.54 -34.81
N PRO A 103 22.50 3.79 -33.69
CA PRO A 103 21.67 4.15 -32.54
C PRO A 103 22.25 5.28 -31.67
N ALA A 104 23.53 5.64 -31.82
CA ALA A 104 24.16 6.73 -31.08
C ALA A 104 23.96 8.07 -31.77
N ALA A 105 23.55 9.10 -31.01
CA ALA A 105 23.52 10.48 -31.46
C ALA A 105 24.95 11.06 -31.63
N GLY A 106 25.06 12.12 -32.44
CA GLY A 106 26.33 12.75 -32.85
C GLY A 106 26.66 12.53 -34.32
N THR A 107 27.87 12.91 -34.73
CA THR A 107 28.34 12.78 -36.12
C THR A 107 28.70 11.33 -36.43
N GLN A 108 28.11 10.79 -37.50
CA GLN A 108 28.42 9.49 -38.08
C GLN A 108 29.03 9.72 -39.48
N LEU A 109 29.91 8.82 -39.93
CA LEU A 109 30.58 8.93 -41.23
C LEU A 109 30.23 7.73 -42.12
N LEU A 110 30.15 7.98 -43.43
CA LEU A 110 30.04 6.96 -44.46
C LEU A 110 31.20 7.13 -45.44
N SER A 111 32.11 6.16 -45.44
CA SER A 111 33.25 6.12 -46.36
C SER A 111 32.83 5.57 -47.72
N ALA A 112 33.23 6.24 -48.79
CA ALA A 112 33.10 5.84 -50.18
C ALA A 112 34.49 5.66 -50.79
N HIS A 113 34.77 4.49 -51.38
CA HIS A 113 36.09 4.15 -51.92
C HIS A 113 35.96 3.49 -53.29
N ALA A 114 36.62 4.08 -54.30
CA ALA A 114 36.87 3.48 -55.61
C ALA A 114 38.37 3.15 -55.73
N ALA A 115 38.69 2.01 -56.33
CA ALA A 115 40.08 1.53 -56.37
C ALA A 115 41.01 2.52 -57.11
N GLY A 116 42.13 2.86 -56.49
CA GLY A 116 43.12 3.81 -57.01
C GLY A 116 42.85 5.27 -56.68
N LEU A 117 41.74 5.60 -56.00
CA LEU A 117 41.39 6.97 -55.59
C LEU A 117 41.37 7.11 -54.05
N PRO A 118 41.59 8.32 -53.51
CA PRO A 118 41.41 8.59 -52.08
C PRO A 118 40.01 8.25 -51.58
N VAL A 119 39.90 7.84 -50.31
CA VAL A 119 38.61 7.58 -49.67
C VAL A 119 37.89 8.89 -49.39
N VAL A 120 36.65 9.01 -49.87
CA VAL A 120 35.75 10.14 -49.58
C VAL A 120 34.94 9.82 -48.33
N ALA A 121 34.84 10.74 -47.39
CA ALA A 121 33.96 10.62 -46.22
C ALA A 121 32.72 11.53 -46.39
N ILE A 122 31.53 10.95 -46.25
CA ILE A 122 30.26 11.68 -46.17
C ILE A 122 29.81 11.71 -44.71
N SER A 123 29.64 12.90 -44.14
CA SER A 123 29.18 13.08 -42.75
C SER A 123 27.67 13.24 -42.65
N ALA A 124 27.05 12.58 -41.66
CA ALA A 124 25.68 12.83 -41.25
C ALA A 124 25.56 13.00 -39.74
N VAL A 125 24.71 13.91 -39.28
CA VAL A 125 24.44 14.13 -37.84
C VAL A 125 23.21 13.34 -37.42
N ALA A 126 23.41 12.33 -36.58
CA ALA A 126 22.34 11.64 -35.88
C ALA A 126 21.89 12.49 -34.68
N LYS A 127 20.64 12.98 -34.72
CA LYS A 127 19.97 13.59 -33.57
C LYS A 127 19.32 12.50 -32.72
N ALA A 128 19.18 12.72 -31.42
CA ALA A 128 18.40 11.84 -30.56
C ALA A 128 16.94 11.75 -31.05
N GLY A 129 16.29 10.63 -30.77
CA GLY A 129 14.87 10.44 -31.04
C GLY A 129 13.93 11.19 -30.07
N PRO A 130 12.61 11.03 -30.22
CA PRO A 130 11.65 11.49 -29.22
C PRO A 130 11.96 10.90 -27.83
N VAL A 131 11.68 11.67 -26.78
CA VAL A 131 11.93 11.26 -25.39
C VAL A 131 11.10 10.03 -25.04
N ALA A 132 11.79 8.93 -24.72
CA ALA A 132 11.20 7.68 -24.27
C ALA A 132 11.15 7.57 -22.74
N ALA A 133 12.10 8.18 -22.03
CA ALA A 133 12.15 8.17 -20.56
C ALA A 133 12.76 9.47 -19.98
N LEU A 134 12.49 9.68 -18.70
CA LEU A 134 13.14 10.70 -17.86
C LEU A 134 13.94 9.99 -16.75
N ASP A 135 15.27 10.04 -16.80
CA ASP A 135 16.13 9.59 -15.72
C ASP A 135 16.11 10.62 -14.57
N LEU A 136 16.14 10.18 -13.31
CA LEU A 136 16.30 11.08 -12.16
C LEU A 136 17.77 11.45 -11.99
N ILE A 137 18.09 12.75 -11.92
CA ILE A 137 19.46 13.24 -11.65
C ILE A 137 19.69 13.39 -10.14
N THR A 138 18.66 13.82 -9.44
CA THR A 138 18.65 14.03 -7.98
C THR A 138 17.80 12.96 -7.31
N SER A 139 18.44 11.94 -6.72
CA SER A 139 17.77 10.90 -5.93
C SER A 139 18.04 11.09 -4.43
N ALA A 140 16.97 11.21 -3.66
CA ALA A 140 16.92 11.63 -2.25
C ALA A 140 17.30 13.11 -2.01
N ILE A 141 16.28 13.95 -1.76
CA ILE A 141 16.40 15.34 -1.33
C ILE A 141 15.83 15.45 0.10
N THR A 142 16.48 16.22 0.97
CA THR A 142 15.95 16.58 2.30
C THR A 142 15.95 18.09 2.48
N GLY A 143 15.06 18.58 3.34
CA GLY A 143 14.96 20.00 3.71
C GLY A 143 13.99 20.16 4.89
N MET A 144 13.97 21.33 5.53
CA MET A 144 12.96 21.62 6.55
C MET A 144 11.62 21.99 5.89
N VAL A 145 10.52 21.73 6.60
CA VAL A 145 9.18 22.24 6.23
C VAL A 145 9.20 23.75 5.97
N ALA A 146 8.37 24.20 5.04
CA ALA A 146 8.25 25.59 4.59
C ALA A 146 9.58 26.24 4.13
N SER A 147 10.58 25.45 3.74
CA SER A 147 11.91 25.90 3.29
C SER A 147 12.22 25.41 1.87
N ASP A 148 13.08 26.12 1.15
CA ASP A 148 13.59 25.68 -0.16
C ASP A 148 14.58 24.52 -0.02
N VAL A 149 14.53 23.57 -0.95
CA VAL A 149 15.52 22.49 -1.03
C VAL A 149 16.87 23.03 -1.49
N ALA A 150 17.96 22.55 -0.87
CA ALA A 150 19.30 23.09 -1.08
C ALA A 150 19.85 22.88 -2.51
N VAL A 151 19.35 21.86 -3.23
CA VAL A 151 19.66 21.58 -4.64
C VAL A 151 18.33 21.40 -5.38
N PRO A 152 17.98 22.27 -6.34
CA PRO A 152 16.76 22.11 -7.13
C PRO A 152 16.75 20.78 -7.91
N PRO A 153 15.65 20.01 -7.86
CA PRO A 153 15.56 18.72 -8.55
C PRO A 153 15.61 18.82 -10.08
N GLY A 154 16.18 17.81 -10.72
CA GLY A 154 16.29 17.73 -12.17
C GLY A 154 16.15 16.32 -12.75
N VAL A 155 15.77 16.26 -14.01
CA VAL A 155 15.59 15.05 -14.82
C VAL A 155 16.39 15.12 -16.10
N ARG A 156 16.84 13.96 -16.60
CA ARG A 156 17.52 13.82 -17.88
C ARG A 156 16.61 13.10 -18.87
N ALA A 157 16.20 13.80 -19.93
CA ALA A 157 15.42 13.24 -21.02
C ALA A 157 16.31 12.38 -21.94
N VAL A 158 15.88 11.14 -22.17
CA VAL A 158 16.55 10.20 -23.07
C VAL A 158 15.62 9.61 -24.12
N ASP A 159 16.16 9.35 -25.30
CA ASP A 159 15.47 8.55 -26.31
C ASP A 159 15.54 7.04 -26.00
N ARG A 160 14.90 6.23 -26.85
CA ARG A 160 14.86 4.75 -26.74
C ARG A 160 16.23 4.05 -26.81
N PHE A 161 17.31 4.76 -27.08
CA PHE A 161 18.68 4.25 -27.12
C PHE A 161 19.58 4.85 -26.01
N GLY A 162 19.01 5.68 -25.11
CA GLY A 162 19.74 6.36 -24.03
C GLY A 162 20.42 7.67 -24.43
N ASN A 163 20.24 8.13 -25.68
CA ASN A 163 20.80 9.40 -26.13
C ASN A 163 20.13 10.56 -25.38
N PRO A 164 20.90 11.58 -24.93
CA PRO A 164 20.31 12.78 -24.35
C PRO A 164 19.48 13.54 -25.41
N VAL A 165 18.26 13.95 -25.06
CA VAL A 165 17.40 14.74 -25.94
C VAL A 165 17.47 16.21 -25.53
N GLU A 166 18.14 17.02 -26.34
CA GLU A 166 18.18 18.49 -26.20
C GLU A 166 16.88 19.15 -26.69
N GLY A 167 16.48 20.25 -26.06
CA GLY A 167 15.33 21.07 -26.47
C GLY A 167 13.96 20.48 -26.17
N ALA A 168 13.88 19.34 -25.47
CA ALA A 168 12.61 18.78 -25.00
C ALA A 168 12.00 19.67 -23.91
N ALA A 169 10.73 20.04 -24.08
CA ALA A 169 9.98 20.81 -23.09
C ALA A 169 9.50 19.90 -21.95
N VAL A 170 9.93 20.23 -20.73
CA VAL A 170 9.61 19.55 -19.48
C VAL A 170 8.80 20.49 -18.58
N VAL A 171 7.66 20.02 -18.10
CA VAL A 171 6.82 20.72 -17.11
C VAL A 171 7.00 20.05 -15.76
N PHE A 172 7.22 20.84 -14.72
CA PHE A 172 7.28 20.40 -13.33
C PHE A 172 6.00 20.78 -12.59
N ALA A 173 5.43 19.87 -11.79
CA ALA A 173 4.20 20.11 -11.02
C ALA A 173 4.25 19.42 -9.64
N VAL A 174 3.98 20.18 -8.58
CA VAL A 174 3.91 19.63 -7.21
C VAL A 174 2.73 18.66 -7.13
N SER A 175 2.99 17.42 -6.74
CA SER A 175 2.02 16.32 -6.75
C SER A 175 1.55 15.91 -5.36
N SER A 176 2.34 16.17 -4.30
CA SER A 176 1.90 15.99 -2.91
C SER A 176 2.64 16.93 -1.96
N GLY A 177 2.03 17.16 -0.78
CA GLY A 177 2.69 17.82 0.35
C GLY A 177 2.55 19.35 0.43
N ALA A 178 1.89 19.96 -0.54
CA ALA A 178 1.58 21.40 -0.60
C ALA A 178 2.80 22.35 -0.58
N GLY A 179 3.92 21.93 -1.17
CA GLY A 179 5.02 22.81 -1.53
C GLY A 179 4.72 23.73 -2.74
N SER A 180 5.69 24.55 -3.14
CA SER A 180 5.61 25.44 -4.31
C SER A 180 6.91 25.45 -5.11
N ILE A 181 6.87 25.78 -6.40
CA ILE A 181 8.04 25.79 -7.30
C ILE A 181 8.18 27.10 -8.07
N THR A 182 9.40 27.42 -8.50
CA THR A 182 9.68 28.43 -9.52
C THR A 182 10.23 27.78 -10.79
N GLY A 183 10.05 28.41 -11.95
CA GLY A 183 10.52 27.84 -13.22
C GLY A 183 9.84 26.50 -13.57
N ALA A 184 8.51 26.44 -13.49
CA ALA A 184 7.71 25.23 -13.71
C ALA A 184 7.72 24.70 -15.15
N GLN A 185 8.22 25.47 -16.12
CA GLN A 185 8.47 25.02 -17.50
C GLN A 185 9.95 25.19 -17.80
N GLN A 186 10.58 24.16 -18.37
CA GLN A 186 12.00 24.09 -18.66
C GLN A 186 12.25 23.44 -20.02
N THR A 187 13.36 23.76 -20.66
CA THR A 187 13.86 23.06 -21.85
C THR A 187 15.15 22.33 -21.52
N THR A 188 15.28 21.08 -21.96
CA THR A 188 16.48 20.29 -21.72
C THR A 188 17.69 20.86 -22.47
N ASN A 189 18.85 20.87 -21.82
CA ASN A 189 20.12 21.29 -22.42
C ASN A 189 20.75 20.20 -23.30
N THR A 190 21.95 20.46 -23.85
CA THR A 190 22.77 19.52 -24.65
C THR A 190 23.03 18.16 -23.99
N SER A 191 22.99 18.07 -22.65
CA SER A 191 23.14 16.82 -21.89
C SER A 191 21.81 16.09 -21.63
N GLY A 192 20.71 16.61 -22.15
CA GLY A 192 19.34 16.13 -21.93
C GLY A 192 18.74 16.63 -20.61
N ILE A 193 19.40 17.54 -19.88
CA ILE A 193 19.05 17.88 -18.50
C ILE A 193 18.09 19.07 -18.45
N ALA A 194 16.98 18.91 -17.71
CA ALA A 194 16.10 19.99 -17.26
C ALA A 194 15.98 19.98 -15.74
N THR A 195 16.08 21.15 -15.11
CA THR A 195 16.10 21.34 -13.65
C THR A 195 15.10 22.42 -13.27
N VAL A 196 14.29 22.20 -12.24
CA VAL A 196 13.32 23.21 -11.77
C VAL A 196 14.06 24.43 -11.19
N GLY A 197 13.45 25.63 -11.25
CA GLY A 197 14.10 26.85 -10.75
C GLY A 197 14.36 26.82 -9.23
N SER A 198 13.34 26.43 -8.47
CA SER A 198 13.44 26.09 -7.05
C SER A 198 12.26 25.20 -6.64
N TRP A 199 12.40 24.51 -5.51
CA TRP A 199 11.29 23.79 -4.87
C TRP A 199 11.27 24.08 -3.37
N LYS A 200 10.21 24.74 -2.93
CA LYS A 200 9.89 24.98 -1.53
C LYS A 200 9.01 23.85 -1.01
N LEU A 201 9.44 23.18 0.05
CA LEU A 201 8.67 22.13 0.70
C LEU A 201 7.47 22.74 1.44
N GLY A 202 6.37 21.99 1.52
CA GLY A 202 5.17 22.42 2.26
C GLY A 202 5.37 22.43 3.78
N THR A 203 4.31 22.74 4.51
CA THR A 203 4.31 22.80 5.99
C THR A 203 4.24 21.44 6.68
N LEU A 204 3.87 20.37 5.94
CA LEU A 204 3.76 19.01 6.47
C LEU A 204 5.09 18.24 6.32
N ALA A 205 5.58 17.72 7.43
CA ALA A 205 6.75 16.83 7.47
C ALA A 205 6.43 15.46 6.86
N GLY A 206 7.44 14.78 6.32
CA GLY A 206 7.32 13.52 5.59
C GLY A 206 7.56 13.67 4.08
N ALA A 207 6.98 12.77 3.29
CA ALA A 207 7.24 12.68 1.85
C ALA A 207 6.50 13.77 1.04
N GLN A 208 7.28 14.55 0.29
CA GLN A 208 6.84 15.58 -0.66
C GLN A 208 7.18 15.11 -2.08
N THR A 209 6.33 15.37 -3.07
CA THR A 209 6.55 14.89 -4.45
C THR A 209 6.37 15.96 -5.51
N LEU A 210 7.26 15.92 -6.51
CA LEU A 210 7.29 16.79 -7.68
C LEU A 210 7.32 15.91 -8.93
N ARG A 211 6.32 16.01 -9.80
CA ARG A 211 6.28 15.27 -11.06
C ARG A 211 6.90 16.11 -12.18
N ALA A 212 7.63 15.46 -13.08
CA ALA A 212 8.16 16.04 -14.30
C ALA A 212 7.51 15.35 -15.52
N ASP A 213 7.07 16.13 -16.50
CA ASP A 213 6.31 15.69 -17.68
C ASP A 213 6.91 16.23 -18.98
N VAL A 214 7.18 15.37 -19.96
CA VAL A 214 7.57 15.78 -21.32
C VAL A 214 6.32 16.06 -22.15
N VAL A 215 6.10 17.34 -22.49
CA VAL A 215 4.88 17.80 -23.19
C VAL A 215 4.63 17.06 -24.51
N ALA A 216 5.69 16.72 -25.24
CA ALA A 216 5.61 16.13 -26.57
C ALA A 216 5.37 14.61 -26.61
N THR A 217 5.60 13.88 -25.50
CA THR A 217 5.53 12.40 -25.49
C THR A 217 4.77 11.80 -24.30
N GLY A 218 4.44 12.59 -23.27
CA GLY A 218 3.81 12.10 -22.04
C GLY A 218 4.75 11.28 -21.14
N ALA A 219 6.02 11.13 -21.52
CA ALA A 219 7.03 10.52 -20.66
C ALA A 219 7.15 11.35 -19.36
N SER A 220 7.05 10.69 -18.21
CA SER A 220 7.03 11.37 -16.92
C SER A 220 7.74 10.56 -15.83
N ASN A 221 8.21 11.25 -14.79
CA ASN A 221 8.83 10.63 -13.61
C ASN A 221 8.59 11.52 -12.37
N THR A 222 8.70 10.95 -11.18
CA THR A 222 8.40 11.62 -9.91
C THR A 222 9.65 11.76 -9.06
N LEU A 223 10.00 13.01 -8.75
CA LEU A 223 11.10 13.37 -7.85
C LEU A 223 10.54 13.46 -6.42
N THR A 224 11.31 12.96 -5.46
CA THR A 224 10.89 12.86 -4.06
C THR A 224 11.80 13.69 -3.16
N ALA A 225 11.19 14.34 -2.16
CA ALA A 225 11.90 14.97 -1.06
C ALA A 225 11.29 14.58 0.28
N THR A 226 12.09 14.59 1.34
CA THR A 226 11.61 14.44 2.72
C THR A 226 11.70 15.77 3.44
N ALA A 227 10.53 16.31 3.81
CA ALA A 227 10.43 17.46 4.69
C ALA A 227 10.64 17.02 6.15
N LEU A 228 11.67 17.56 6.80
CA LEU A 228 11.91 17.45 8.22
C LEU A 228 11.07 18.50 8.97
N SER A 229 10.55 18.16 10.14
CA SER A 229 9.84 19.12 10.99
C SER A 229 10.76 20.26 11.44
N ALA A 230 10.15 21.41 11.75
CA ALA A 230 10.88 22.57 12.26
C ALA A 230 11.23 22.39 13.75
N ALA A 231 11.90 23.40 14.33
CA ALA A 231 12.21 23.41 15.76
C ALA A 231 10.94 23.23 16.63
N PRO A 232 11.04 22.54 17.78
CA PRO A 232 9.90 22.34 18.66
C PRO A 232 9.47 23.68 19.27
N VAL A 233 8.16 23.90 19.39
CA VAL A 233 7.57 25.09 20.02
C VAL A 233 6.57 24.77 21.13
N ASP A 234 6.00 23.55 21.16
CA ASP A 234 5.02 23.18 22.17
C ASP A 234 4.93 21.67 22.46
N PHE A 235 4.19 21.34 23.52
CA PHE A 235 3.76 19.99 23.85
C PHE A 235 2.23 19.84 23.75
N VAL A 236 1.75 18.65 23.37
CA VAL A 236 0.32 18.30 23.39
C VAL A 236 0.12 16.98 24.13
N ILE A 237 -0.89 16.88 25.01
CA ILE A 237 -1.30 15.61 25.63
C ILE A 237 -1.95 14.72 24.58
N ILE A 238 -1.49 13.46 24.47
CA ILE A 238 -2.03 12.46 23.54
C ILE A 238 -2.86 11.41 24.28
N ASP A 239 -2.39 10.93 25.44
CA ASP A 239 -3.08 9.88 26.21
C ASP A 239 -2.65 9.88 27.69
N GLY A 240 -3.43 9.20 28.53
CA GLY A 240 -3.06 8.90 29.92
C GLY A 240 -3.29 10.01 30.94
N ASN A 241 -3.96 11.10 30.58
CA ASN A 241 -4.37 12.16 31.51
C ASN A 241 -5.73 11.88 32.17
N ALA A 242 -6.00 12.54 33.31
CA ALA A 242 -7.25 12.49 34.07
C ALA A 242 -7.75 11.06 34.38
N GLN A 243 -6.83 10.16 34.71
CA GLN A 243 -7.15 8.75 34.95
C GLN A 243 -7.52 8.46 36.40
N ILE A 244 -8.46 7.54 36.60
CA ILE A 244 -8.71 6.91 37.89
C ILE A 244 -7.86 5.63 37.96
N GLY A 245 -7.17 5.42 39.08
CA GLY A 245 -6.43 4.19 39.38
C GLY A 245 -6.62 3.75 40.83
N GLN A 246 -6.00 2.64 41.21
CA GLN A 246 -5.91 2.20 42.61
C GLN A 246 -4.62 2.72 43.26
N ALA A 247 -4.60 2.79 44.60
CA ALA A 247 -3.38 3.05 45.36
C ALA A 247 -2.33 1.97 45.13
N ASP A 248 -1.06 2.36 45.05
CA ASP A 248 0.11 1.48 44.99
C ASP A 248 0.09 0.46 43.81
N LYS A 249 -0.63 0.81 42.74
CA LYS A 249 -0.80 0.02 41.50
C LYS A 249 -0.32 0.81 40.27
N ARG A 250 0.02 0.07 39.22
CA ARG A 250 0.31 0.61 37.89
C ARG A 250 -0.95 1.26 37.30
N LEU A 251 -0.86 2.52 36.92
CA LEU A 251 -1.89 3.22 36.16
C LEU A 251 -2.03 2.58 34.77
N CYS A 252 -3.27 2.29 34.36
CA CYS A 252 -3.55 1.45 33.18
C CYS A 252 -2.84 1.94 31.90
N ARG A 253 -3.07 3.20 31.51
CA ARG A 253 -2.39 3.85 30.39
C ARG A 253 -1.21 4.65 30.93
N SER A 254 -0.04 4.50 30.34
CA SER A 254 1.08 5.41 30.59
C SER A 254 0.79 6.77 29.95
N PRO A 255 1.01 7.90 30.65
CA PRO A 255 1.01 9.25 30.07
C PRO A 255 1.83 9.38 28.78
N VAL A 256 1.22 9.97 27.74
CA VAL A 256 1.86 10.23 26.43
C VAL A 256 1.68 11.69 26.04
N ILE A 257 2.78 12.35 25.66
CA ILE A 257 2.78 13.65 24.99
C ILE A 257 3.22 13.51 23.54
N ALA A 258 2.93 14.53 22.72
CA ALA A 258 3.61 14.80 21.48
C ALA A 258 4.36 16.12 21.56
N VAL A 259 5.60 16.16 21.06
CA VAL A 259 6.35 17.39 20.82
C VAL A 259 5.99 17.92 19.44
N ARG A 260 5.65 19.21 19.35
CA ARG A 260 5.14 19.86 18.13
C ARG A 260 5.99 21.03 17.68
N ASP A 261 6.14 21.17 16.37
CA ASP A 261 6.63 22.39 15.72
C ASP A 261 5.48 23.39 15.48
N GLN A 262 5.82 24.57 14.96
CA GLN A 262 4.87 25.66 14.67
C GLN A 262 3.81 25.34 13.60
N TYR A 263 3.89 24.20 12.92
CA TYR A 263 2.92 23.72 11.93
C TYR A 263 2.14 22.50 12.42
N GLY A 264 2.42 22.00 13.64
CA GLY A 264 1.79 20.83 14.23
C GLY A 264 2.45 19.49 13.86
N ASN A 265 3.62 19.48 13.23
CA ASN A 265 4.35 18.25 12.92
C ASN A 265 4.91 17.59 14.18
N GLY A 266 5.20 16.29 14.11
CA GLY A 266 5.99 15.60 15.14
C GLY A 266 7.46 16.02 15.11
N VAL A 267 8.01 16.40 16.27
CA VAL A 267 9.45 16.66 16.42
C VAL A 267 10.11 15.54 17.18
N GLY A 268 10.91 14.73 16.49
CA GLY A 268 11.62 13.58 17.04
C GLY A 268 12.92 13.91 17.77
N GLN A 269 13.42 12.94 18.53
CA GLN A 269 14.70 12.95 19.26
C GLN A 269 14.84 14.06 20.32
N ILE A 270 13.73 14.66 20.75
CA ILE A 270 13.70 15.66 21.82
C ILE A 270 13.68 14.94 23.19
N PRO A 271 14.63 15.23 24.11
CA PRO A 271 14.64 14.62 25.44
C PRO A 271 13.53 15.18 26.32
N ILE A 272 12.68 14.30 26.86
CA ILE A 272 11.56 14.61 27.75
C ILE A 272 11.83 14.01 29.12
N VAL A 273 11.65 14.81 30.17
CA VAL A 273 11.70 14.37 31.57
C VAL A 273 10.31 14.48 32.19
N PHE A 274 9.79 13.33 32.63
CA PHE A 274 8.58 13.16 33.40
C PHE A 274 8.93 13.00 34.89
N THR A 275 8.44 13.92 35.73
CA THR A 275 8.73 13.95 37.16
C THR A 275 7.42 13.86 37.96
N PRO A 276 7.21 12.80 38.76
CA PRO A 276 6.11 12.77 39.71
C PRO A 276 6.27 13.89 40.74
N ALA A 277 5.19 14.60 41.07
CA ALA A 277 5.22 15.52 42.20
C ALA A 277 5.40 14.75 43.52
N ASN A 278 5.75 15.45 44.61
CA ASN A 278 5.87 14.82 45.92
C ASN A 278 4.58 14.07 46.29
N GLY A 279 4.70 12.84 46.78
CA GLY A 279 3.58 11.95 47.06
C GLY A 279 2.84 11.38 45.83
N SER A 280 3.21 11.72 44.59
CA SER A 280 2.51 11.27 43.36
C SER A 280 3.06 9.95 42.76
N GLY A 281 3.51 9.04 43.61
CA GLY A 281 3.97 7.71 43.20
C GLY A 281 5.34 7.69 42.51
N THR A 282 5.56 6.72 41.62
CA THR A 282 6.84 6.48 40.95
C THR A 282 6.68 6.16 39.46
N VAL A 283 7.72 6.39 38.66
CA VAL A 283 7.75 6.01 37.23
C VAL A 283 8.93 5.09 36.94
N THR A 284 8.71 4.00 36.19
CA THR A 284 9.80 3.05 35.84
C THR A 284 10.80 3.62 34.84
N THR A 285 10.39 4.62 34.05
CA THR A 285 11.27 5.32 33.10
C THR A 285 10.80 6.77 32.98
N GLY A 286 11.48 7.66 33.70
CA GLY A 286 11.15 9.09 33.75
C GLY A 286 11.79 9.94 32.65
N SER A 287 12.83 9.46 31.96
CA SER A 287 13.53 10.19 30.89
C SER A 287 13.48 9.41 29.59
N VAL A 288 12.96 10.03 28.52
CA VAL A 288 12.75 9.39 27.20
C VAL A 288 13.03 10.36 26.06
N LEU A 289 13.25 9.85 24.85
CA LEU A 289 13.30 10.67 23.62
C LEU A 289 11.97 10.61 22.88
N SER A 290 11.57 11.71 22.22
CA SER A 290 10.44 11.68 21.29
C SER A 290 10.72 10.82 20.04
N ARG A 291 9.70 10.08 19.59
CA ARG A 291 9.75 9.21 18.41
C ARG A 291 9.91 10.03 17.12
N ALA A 292 10.75 9.53 16.20
CA ALA A 292 11.32 10.29 15.08
C ALA A 292 10.30 11.11 14.25
N ASN A 293 9.19 10.48 13.86
CA ASN A 293 8.22 11.07 12.91
C ASN A 293 6.96 11.60 13.58
N SER A 294 6.50 10.95 14.66
CA SER A 294 5.28 11.31 15.39
C SER A 294 5.48 12.41 16.43
N GLY A 295 6.73 12.59 16.90
CA GLY A 295 7.05 13.43 18.06
C GLY A 295 6.55 12.85 19.39
N TYR A 296 6.03 11.61 19.42
CA TYR A 296 5.42 11.05 20.63
C TYR A 296 6.48 10.64 21.65
N ALA A 297 6.24 10.97 22.92
CA ALA A 297 7.02 10.54 24.07
C ALA A 297 6.07 10.00 25.14
N ALA A 298 6.23 8.73 25.49
CA ALA A 298 5.48 8.07 26.55
C ALA A 298 6.40 7.88 27.77
N VAL A 299 5.89 8.14 28.97
CA VAL A 299 6.57 7.73 30.21
C VAL A 299 6.52 6.20 30.37
N GLY A 300 7.36 5.63 31.24
CA GLY A 300 7.25 4.22 31.65
C GLY A 300 5.94 3.88 32.37
N ALA A 301 5.90 2.81 33.14
CA ALA A 301 4.77 2.55 34.03
C ALA A 301 4.75 3.61 35.14
N TRP A 302 3.67 4.39 35.26
CA TRP A 302 3.41 5.26 36.40
C TRP A 302 2.64 4.46 37.44
N ASN A 303 3.27 4.19 38.59
CA ASN A 303 2.64 3.54 39.73
C ASN A 303 2.16 4.65 40.68
N LEU A 304 0.87 4.70 41.00
CA LEU A 304 0.32 5.69 41.91
C LEU A 304 0.73 5.37 43.37
N SER A 305 0.70 6.37 44.25
CA SER A 305 0.71 6.15 45.71
C SER A 305 -0.72 6.05 46.27
N GLY A 306 -0.86 5.92 47.59
CA GLY A 306 -2.14 6.11 48.30
C GLY A 306 -2.73 7.53 48.35
N ALA A 307 -2.08 8.56 47.78
CA ALA A 307 -2.62 9.93 47.80
C ALA A 307 -3.82 10.10 46.85
N ALA A 308 -4.89 10.76 47.30
CA ALA A 308 -6.14 10.89 46.54
C ALA A 308 -6.01 11.61 45.18
N THR A 309 -5.03 12.50 45.04
CA THR A 309 -4.68 13.18 43.79
C THR A 309 -3.19 13.04 43.52
N GLN A 310 -2.85 12.73 42.28
CA GLN A 310 -1.53 12.39 41.79
C GLN A 310 -1.22 13.30 40.60
N THR A 311 0.00 13.83 40.50
CA THR A 311 0.43 14.63 39.35
C THR A 311 1.81 14.23 38.83
N LEU A 312 1.95 14.25 37.50
CA LEU A 312 3.18 13.95 36.77
C LEU A 312 3.46 15.09 35.80
N VAL A 313 4.60 15.76 35.95
CA VAL A 313 4.97 16.93 35.13
C VAL A 313 5.96 16.51 34.05
N ALA A 314 5.66 16.79 32.78
CA ALA A 314 6.54 16.59 31.63
C ALA A 314 7.22 17.90 31.23
N THR A 315 8.53 17.86 31.02
CA THR A 315 9.39 19.02 30.70
C THR A 315 10.47 18.67 29.67
N SER A 316 11.08 19.67 29.03
CA SER A 316 12.29 19.50 28.20
C SER A 316 13.16 20.75 28.20
N ALA A 317 14.49 20.57 28.20
CA ALA A 317 15.43 21.66 27.99
C ALA A 317 15.34 22.27 26.57
N ALA A 318 14.80 21.54 25.59
CA ALA A 318 14.55 22.06 24.24
C ALA A 318 13.31 22.98 24.15
N LEU A 319 12.49 23.01 25.21
CA LEU A 319 11.28 23.83 25.32
C LEU A 319 11.28 24.61 26.65
N PRO A 320 12.22 25.57 26.82
CA PRO A 320 12.40 26.30 28.08
C PRO A 320 11.12 27.05 28.49
N GLY A 321 10.72 26.89 29.75
CA GLY A 321 9.50 27.51 30.29
C GLY A 321 8.18 26.80 29.92
N LYS A 322 8.23 25.70 29.16
CA LYS A 322 7.04 24.87 28.86
C LYS A 322 7.00 23.62 29.75
N SER A 323 5.81 23.26 30.18
CA SER A 323 5.53 22.01 30.89
C SER A 323 4.09 21.56 30.66
N LEU A 324 3.85 20.24 30.64
CA LEU A 324 2.51 19.66 30.77
C LEU A 324 2.37 18.96 32.12
N THR A 325 1.18 19.03 32.71
CA THR A 325 0.86 18.29 33.94
C THR A 325 -0.23 17.27 33.64
N PHE A 326 0.08 16.00 33.85
CA PHE A 326 -0.89 14.92 33.90
C PHE A 326 -1.46 14.82 35.31
N THR A 327 -2.76 14.54 35.40
CA THR A 327 -3.47 14.25 36.65
C THR A 327 -3.93 12.80 36.68
N ALA A 328 -3.92 12.22 37.87
CA ALA A 328 -4.64 10.99 38.17
C ALA A 328 -5.22 11.06 39.59
N SER A 329 -6.19 10.21 39.90
CA SER A 329 -6.81 10.12 41.23
C SER A 329 -6.93 8.66 41.67
N VAL A 330 -6.72 8.42 42.97
CA VAL A 330 -7.03 7.12 43.56
C VAL A 330 -8.55 7.00 43.75
N GLY A 331 -9.14 5.98 43.14
CA GLY A 331 -10.57 5.67 43.23
C GLY A 331 -10.83 4.25 43.72
N PRO A 332 -12.12 3.85 43.81
CA PRO A 332 -12.49 2.47 44.13
C PRO A 332 -12.08 1.51 43.02
N GLU A 333 -11.85 0.25 43.39
CA GLU A 333 -11.64 -0.85 42.46
C GLU A 333 -12.87 -1.03 41.54
N PRO A 334 -12.70 -1.11 40.20
CA PRO A 334 -13.81 -1.35 39.29
C PRO A 334 -14.35 -2.78 39.48
N LYS A 335 -15.67 -2.95 39.36
CA LYS A 335 -16.30 -4.28 39.50
C LYS A 335 -15.82 -5.29 38.45
N PHE A 336 -15.39 -4.80 37.30
CA PHE A 336 -14.73 -5.56 36.24
C PHE A 336 -13.69 -4.66 35.58
N GLY A 337 -12.43 -5.08 35.57
CA GLY A 337 -11.33 -4.34 34.94
C GLY A 337 -11.28 -4.54 33.42
N ILE A 338 -11.19 -3.46 32.64
CA ILE A 338 -10.65 -3.51 31.27
C ILE A 338 -9.62 -2.40 31.15
N CYS A 339 -8.36 -2.78 30.98
CA CYS A 339 -7.26 -1.86 30.75
C CYS A 339 -6.89 -1.84 29.26
N ALA A 340 -7.28 -0.80 28.52
CA ALA A 340 -6.87 -0.60 27.13
C ALA A 340 -5.51 0.10 27.04
N ARG A 341 -4.58 -0.47 26.25
CA ARG A 341 -3.26 0.11 25.95
C ARG A 341 -3.02 0.15 24.45
N PHE A 342 -2.53 1.29 23.97
CA PHE A 342 -2.30 1.52 22.54
C PHE A 342 -0.89 1.14 22.10
N ILE A 343 -0.80 0.43 20.98
CA ILE A 343 0.43 0.06 20.30
C ILE A 343 0.67 1.03 19.13
N GLY A 344 1.92 1.38 18.90
CA GLY A 344 2.32 2.39 17.92
C GLY A 344 1.88 3.83 18.28
N ASP A 345 1.92 4.71 17.28
CA ASP A 345 1.59 6.15 17.41
C ASP A 345 0.32 6.57 16.64
N ALA A 346 -0.21 5.68 15.78
CA ALA A 346 -1.25 6.04 14.81
C ALA A 346 -2.60 6.45 15.44
N ALA A 347 -2.93 5.91 16.61
CA ALA A 347 -4.22 6.16 17.27
C ALA A 347 -4.39 7.65 17.65
N THR A 348 -5.38 8.31 17.03
CA THR A 348 -5.75 9.72 17.27
C THR A 348 -6.47 9.90 18.62
N PRO A 349 -6.59 11.13 19.16
CA PRO A 349 -7.37 11.36 20.38
C PRO A 349 -8.83 10.89 20.30
N ARG A 350 -9.50 11.03 19.14
CA ARG A 350 -10.87 10.56 18.90
C ARG A 350 -10.96 9.03 18.90
N GLN A 351 -10.00 8.36 18.25
CA GLN A 351 -9.91 6.91 18.25
C GLN A 351 -9.67 6.35 19.66
N ARG A 352 -8.87 7.05 20.48
CA ARG A 352 -8.66 6.71 21.90
C ARG A 352 -9.93 6.94 22.74
N GLU A 353 -10.69 7.99 22.45
CA GLU A 353 -12.00 8.26 23.07
C GLU A 353 -13.04 7.17 22.73
N ALA A 354 -13.11 6.74 21.47
CA ALA A 354 -13.99 5.66 21.03
C ALA A 354 -13.73 4.34 21.79
N VAL A 355 -12.46 3.97 21.95
CA VAL A 355 -12.04 2.82 22.78
C VAL A 355 -12.42 3.02 24.25
N ALA A 356 -12.22 4.22 24.81
CA ALA A 356 -12.58 4.48 26.21
C ALA A 356 -14.10 4.36 26.46
N LYS A 357 -14.93 4.81 25.51
CA LYS A 357 -16.40 4.64 25.56
C LYS A 357 -16.81 3.17 25.46
N ALA A 358 -16.23 2.44 24.50
CA ALA A 358 -16.51 1.01 24.32
C ALA A 358 -16.11 0.18 25.55
N VAL A 359 -14.96 0.47 26.15
CA VAL A 359 -14.52 -0.09 27.44
C VAL A 359 -15.53 0.22 28.54
N ALA A 360 -15.89 1.50 28.72
CA ALA A 360 -16.83 1.91 29.77
C ALA A 360 -18.22 1.26 29.60
N ARG A 361 -18.68 1.05 28.36
CA ARG A 361 -19.93 0.35 28.04
C ARG A 361 -19.87 -1.13 28.47
N TRP A 362 -18.80 -1.85 28.16
CA TRP A 362 -18.65 -3.24 28.62
C TRP A 362 -18.49 -3.35 30.15
N GLN A 363 -17.89 -2.36 30.80
CA GLN A 363 -17.81 -2.28 32.28
C GLN A 363 -19.15 -1.92 32.96
N GLN A 364 -20.17 -1.49 32.22
CA GLN A 364 -21.56 -1.43 32.71
C GLN A 364 -22.25 -2.80 32.63
N VAL A 365 -21.94 -3.56 31.57
CA VAL A 365 -22.52 -4.87 31.26
C VAL A 365 -21.97 -5.95 32.20
N ILE A 366 -20.66 -5.99 32.42
CA ILE A 366 -20.00 -6.96 33.29
C ILE A 366 -19.74 -6.30 34.65
N VAL A 367 -20.34 -6.85 35.72
CA VAL A 367 -20.45 -6.21 37.03
C VAL A 367 -19.91 -7.05 38.19
N GLY A 368 -19.01 -7.99 37.88
CA GLY A 368 -18.25 -8.74 38.89
C GLY A 368 -16.93 -9.27 38.32
N ARG A 369 -15.92 -9.34 39.19
CA ARG A 369 -14.55 -9.75 38.87
C ARG A 369 -14.54 -11.19 38.33
N ALA A 370 -14.01 -11.34 37.13
CA ALA A 370 -13.78 -12.61 36.47
C ALA A 370 -12.51 -13.30 36.97
N HIS A 371 -11.43 -12.55 37.24
CA HIS A 371 -10.17 -13.07 37.80
C HIS A 371 -9.12 -11.99 38.10
N THR A 372 -8.08 -12.39 38.84
CA THR A 372 -6.81 -11.65 38.97
C THR A 372 -5.69 -12.63 38.63
N VAL A 373 -4.86 -12.31 37.63
CA VAL A 373 -3.82 -13.21 37.11
C VAL A 373 -2.46 -12.51 37.10
N PRO A 374 -1.45 -13.02 37.83
CA PRO A 374 -0.07 -12.57 37.67
C PRO A 374 0.51 -13.13 36.37
N LEU A 375 0.93 -12.24 35.47
CA LEU A 375 1.80 -12.58 34.36
C LEU A 375 3.24 -12.41 34.80
N SER A 376 4.11 -13.34 34.41
CA SER A 376 5.55 -13.17 34.52
C SER A 376 6.24 -13.76 33.29
N ASN A 377 7.20 -13.02 32.75
CA ASN A 377 7.90 -13.29 31.50
C ASN A 377 6.96 -13.67 30.33
N PHE A 378 5.74 -13.11 30.28
CA PHE A 378 4.78 -13.45 29.23
C PHE A 378 5.10 -12.66 27.95
N ASN A 379 5.35 -13.37 26.84
CA ASN A 379 5.74 -12.76 25.57
C ASN A 379 4.54 -12.22 24.78
N GLY A 380 4.18 -10.95 25.01
CA GLY A 380 3.08 -10.28 24.31
C GLY A 380 3.25 -10.22 22.80
N ASP A 381 4.49 -10.05 22.31
CA ASP A 381 4.82 -9.99 20.87
C ASP A 381 4.55 -11.31 20.12
N GLN A 382 4.52 -12.44 20.84
CA GLN A 382 4.33 -13.77 20.27
C GLN A 382 2.87 -14.22 20.29
N PHE A 383 2.09 -13.80 21.29
CA PHE A 383 0.72 -14.27 21.49
C PHE A 383 -0.36 -13.24 21.13
N CYS A 384 -0.07 -11.95 21.27
CA CYS A 384 -1.01 -10.85 21.02
C CYS A 384 -0.60 -10.03 19.78
N LEU A 385 0.06 -8.88 19.97
CA LEU A 385 0.46 -7.95 18.91
C LEU A 385 1.95 -7.58 19.06
N ARG A 386 2.63 -7.27 17.96
CA ARG A 386 4.05 -6.86 17.99
C ARG A 386 4.20 -5.47 18.60
N GLY A 387 5.26 -5.25 19.38
CA GLY A 387 5.53 -3.98 20.06
C GLY A 387 4.92 -3.89 21.46
N ILE A 388 4.42 -5.01 22.02
CA ILE A 388 4.06 -5.15 23.43
C ILE A 388 5.30 -5.48 24.28
N GLY A 389 6.18 -6.34 23.76
CA GLY A 389 7.29 -6.91 24.50
C GLY A 389 6.87 -7.94 25.56
N VAL A 390 7.65 -8.02 26.64
CA VAL A 390 7.43 -8.95 27.75
C VAL A 390 6.57 -8.30 28.85
N LEU A 391 5.63 -9.08 29.41
CA LEU A 391 4.72 -8.66 30.46
C LEU A 391 5.05 -9.37 31.79
N ASP A 392 5.41 -8.56 32.78
CA ASP A 392 5.61 -8.94 34.19
C ASP A 392 4.74 -8.03 35.07
N GLU A 393 3.45 -8.35 35.16
CA GLU A 393 2.46 -7.56 35.90
C GLU A 393 1.22 -8.38 36.30
N ILE A 394 0.47 -7.88 37.30
CA ILE A 394 -0.83 -8.45 37.66
C ILE A 394 -1.91 -7.84 36.78
N VAL A 395 -2.59 -8.68 36.00
CA VAL A 395 -3.79 -8.29 35.26
C VAL A 395 -5.01 -8.54 36.13
N GLU A 396 -5.80 -7.49 36.33
CA GLU A 396 -7.14 -7.57 36.93
C GLU A 396 -8.16 -7.58 35.80
N ASP A 397 -8.86 -8.71 35.67
CA ASP A 397 -9.86 -9.03 34.66
C ASP A 397 -9.36 -9.05 33.19
N LEU A 398 -9.14 -7.90 32.53
CA LEU A 398 -8.73 -7.87 31.12
C LEU A 398 -7.70 -6.77 30.81
N LEU A 399 -6.59 -7.15 30.19
CA LEU A 399 -5.64 -6.24 29.55
C LEU A 399 -5.81 -6.33 28.02
N LEU A 400 -6.24 -5.22 27.43
CA LEU A 400 -6.57 -5.07 26.02
C LEU A 400 -5.48 -4.27 25.29
N PHE A 401 -4.89 -4.87 24.26
CA PHE A 401 -3.97 -4.19 23.35
C PHE A 401 -4.70 -3.71 22.09
N VAL A 402 -4.55 -2.43 21.75
CA VAL A 402 -5.21 -1.80 20.61
C VAL A 402 -4.17 -1.22 19.66
N GLU A 403 -4.21 -1.61 18.39
CA GLU A 403 -3.33 -1.09 17.34
C GLU A 403 -4.15 -0.54 16.18
N PHE A 404 -3.68 0.58 15.63
CA PHE A 404 -4.19 1.15 14.39
C PHE A 404 -3.07 0.99 13.35
N ALA A 405 -3.24 0.03 12.45
CA ALA A 405 -2.24 -0.39 11.46
C ALA A 405 -2.86 -0.41 10.06
N ALA A 406 -2.05 -0.54 9.01
CA ALA A 406 -2.58 -0.93 7.70
C ALA A 406 -2.69 -2.47 7.66
N ILE A 407 -3.86 -3.00 7.32
CA ILE A 407 -4.14 -4.43 7.30
C ILE A 407 -4.13 -4.91 5.85
N ASP A 408 -5.13 -4.51 5.05
CA ASP A 408 -5.21 -4.85 3.63
C ASP A 408 -5.83 -3.76 2.74
N GLY A 409 -6.10 -2.57 3.31
CA GLY A 409 -6.53 -1.37 2.60
C GLY A 409 -8.05 -1.23 2.47
N ALA A 410 -8.49 -0.01 2.16
CA ALA A 410 -9.88 0.41 2.32
C ALA A 410 -10.94 -0.51 1.68
N GLY A 411 -12.01 -0.76 2.44
CA GLY A 411 -13.19 -1.51 2.01
C GLY A 411 -13.11 -3.02 2.18
N LYS A 412 -12.22 -3.51 3.05
CA LYS A 412 -12.01 -4.96 3.29
C LYS A 412 -12.04 -5.28 4.79
N ILE A 413 -10.87 -5.49 5.44
CA ILE A 413 -10.78 -5.80 6.87
C ILE A 413 -10.82 -4.48 7.66
N ILE A 414 -12.04 -4.03 7.95
CA ILE A 414 -12.31 -2.86 8.81
C ILE A 414 -11.65 -2.98 10.20
N GLY A 415 -11.48 -4.21 10.69
CA GLY A 415 -10.88 -4.55 11.96
C GLY A 415 -10.84 -6.06 12.18
N GLN A 416 -10.09 -6.48 13.20
CA GLN A 416 -10.09 -7.83 13.73
C GLN A 416 -9.74 -7.82 15.22
N ALA A 417 -10.43 -8.63 16.02
CA ALA A 417 -10.15 -8.75 17.44
C ALA A 417 -10.45 -10.12 18.04
N GLY A 418 -9.85 -10.41 19.19
CA GLY A 418 -10.10 -11.63 19.93
C GLY A 418 -9.23 -11.80 21.19
N PRO A 419 -9.50 -12.83 22.00
CA PRO A 419 -8.67 -13.18 23.14
C PRO A 419 -7.32 -13.75 22.69
N CYS A 420 -6.22 -13.15 23.15
CA CYS A 420 -4.86 -13.63 22.91
C CYS A 420 -4.22 -14.31 24.14
N GLY A 421 -4.91 -14.32 25.28
CA GLY A 421 -4.53 -15.10 26.46
C GLY A 421 -5.74 -15.38 27.34
N LEU A 422 -5.90 -16.64 27.78
CA LEU A 422 -7.02 -17.08 28.64
C LEU A 422 -6.52 -17.49 30.03
N SER A 423 -7.32 -17.22 31.05
CA SER A 423 -7.11 -17.72 32.41
C SER A 423 -7.30 -19.24 32.44
N THR A 424 -6.32 -19.96 32.98
CA THR A 424 -6.37 -21.43 33.12
C THR A 424 -7.51 -21.91 34.04
N LEU A 425 -7.93 -21.06 34.98
CA LEU A 425 -8.98 -21.38 35.95
C LEU A 425 -10.39 -21.10 35.40
N SER A 426 -10.69 -19.84 35.06
CA SER A 426 -12.03 -19.44 34.61
C SER A 426 -12.29 -19.71 33.12
N ARG A 427 -11.23 -19.93 32.33
CA ARG A 427 -11.28 -19.99 30.86
C ARG A 427 -11.97 -18.76 30.27
N LEU A 428 -11.64 -17.60 30.85
CA LEU A 428 -12.04 -16.28 30.37
C LEU A 428 -10.79 -15.51 29.89
N PRO A 429 -10.93 -14.53 28.99
CA PRO A 429 -9.83 -13.70 28.50
C PRO A 429 -9.13 -12.93 29.63
N VAL A 430 -7.82 -13.10 29.73
CA VAL A 430 -6.89 -12.25 30.50
C VAL A 430 -6.32 -11.16 29.59
N LEU A 431 -5.99 -11.55 28.35
CA LEU A 431 -5.38 -10.69 27.34
C LEU A 431 -6.25 -10.67 26.08
N GLY A 432 -6.46 -9.48 25.54
CA GLY A 432 -7.17 -9.25 24.27
C GLY A 432 -6.35 -8.42 23.28
N ALA A 433 -6.56 -8.66 22.00
CA ALA A 433 -5.98 -7.88 20.91
C ALA A 433 -7.08 -7.32 20.01
N LEU A 434 -6.93 -6.06 19.59
CA LEU A 434 -7.76 -5.34 18.63
C LEU A 434 -6.85 -4.64 17.61
N GLN A 435 -7.05 -4.93 16.33
CA GLN A 435 -6.46 -4.18 15.22
C GLN A 435 -7.57 -3.55 14.35
N LEU A 436 -7.35 -2.33 13.87
CA LEU A 436 -8.27 -1.59 12.99
C LEU A 436 -7.48 -1.01 11.80
N ASP A 437 -8.00 -1.14 10.57
CA ASP A 437 -7.28 -0.62 9.39
C ASP A 437 -7.38 0.91 9.31
N VAL A 438 -6.24 1.58 9.38
CA VAL A 438 -6.10 3.04 9.24
C VAL A 438 -6.68 3.59 7.94
N ALA A 439 -6.80 2.77 6.90
CA ALA A 439 -7.41 3.13 5.63
C ALA A 439 -8.93 3.33 5.73
N ASP A 440 -9.62 2.55 6.58
CA ASP A 440 -11.07 2.62 6.76
C ASP A 440 -11.49 3.45 7.98
N VAL A 441 -10.66 3.49 9.04
CA VAL A 441 -10.99 4.19 10.30
C VAL A 441 -11.36 5.65 10.10
N ALA A 442 -10.67 6.40 9.22
CA ALA A 442 -11.00 7.80 8.94
C ALA A 442 -12.42 7.98 8.34
N VAL A 443 -12.88 7.01 7.54
CA VAL A 443 -14.24 6.98 6.99
C VAL A 443 -15.24 6.55 8.06
N MET A 444 -14.89 5.59 8.91
CA MET A 444 -15.73 5.17 10.05
C MET A 444 -15.92 6.28 11.09
N GLU A 445 -14.89 7.08 11.38
CA GLU A 445 -15.00 8.29 12.21
C GLU A 445 -15.93 9.33 11.58
N ALA A 446 -15.74 9.64 10.29
CA ALA A 446 -16.57 10.61 9.56
C ALA A 446 -18.05 10.17 9.45
N GLN A 447 -18.32 8.86 9.46
CA GLN A 447 -19.68 8.29 9.43
C GLN A 447 -20.28 8.01 10.82
N GLY A 448 -19.57 8.31 11.93
CA GLY A 448 -20.04 8.05 13.30
C GLY A 448 -20.03 6.58 13.73
N LYS A 449 -19.41 5.69 12.95
CA LYS A 449 -19.46 4.23 13.14
C LYS A 449 -18.39 3.67 14.07
N LEU A 450 -17.26 4.36 14.24
CA LEU A 450 -16.08 3.80 14.92
C LEU A 450 -16.41 3.30 16.34
N GLU A 451 -17.19 4.03 17.13
CA GLU A 451 -17.51 3.64 18.51
C GLU A 451 -18.26 2.31 18.57
N ASN A 452 -19.22 2.08 17.65
CA ASN A 452 -19.96 0.83 17.56
C ASN A 452 -19.09 -0.34 17.08
N VAL A 453 -18.16 -0.11 16.14
CA VAL A 453 -17.21 -1.14 15.69
C VAL A 453 -16.27 -1.53 16.82
N VAL A 454 -15.67 -0.57 17.52
CA VAL A 454 -14.79 -0.88 18.67
C VAL A 454 -15.56 -1.59 19.79
N LEU A 455 -16.83 -1.26 20.01
CA LEU A 455 -17.70 -1.95 20.96
C LEU A 455 -17.93 -3.42 20.55
N HIS A 456 -18.24 -3.67 19.28
CA HIS A 456 -18.42 -5.00 18.70
C HIS A 456 -17.16 -5.87 18.86
N GLU A 457 -16.00 -5.35 18.44
CA GLU A 457 -14.72 -6.06 18.52
C GLU A 457 -14.32 -6.42 19.97
N ILE A 458 -14.58 -5.53 20.94
CA ILE A 458 -14.33 -5.85 22.36
C ILE A 458 -15.31 -6.95 22.85
N GLY A 459 -16.49 -7.10 22.26
CA GLY A 459 -17.37 -8.25 22.47
C GLY A 459 -16.72 -9.58 22.05
N HIS A 460 -16.05 -9.61 20.89
CA HIS A 460 -15.28 -10.77 20.44
C HIS A 460 -14.08 -11.07 21.33
N ILE A 461 -13.37 -10.04 21.80
CA ILE A 461 -12.31 -10.18 22.81
C ILE A 461 -12.84 -10.82 24.09
N LEU A 462 -13.99 -10.36 24.60
CA LEU A 462 -14.60 -10.85 25.84
C LEU A 462 -15.10 -12.31 25.75
N GLY A 463 -15.32 -12.83 24.55
CA GLY A 463 -15.64 -14.25 24.31
C GLY A 463 -16.87 -14.52 23.44
N ILE A 464 -17.57 -13.48 23.01
CA ILE A 464 -18.77 -13.59 22.18
C ILE A 464 -18.33 -14.08 20.78
N GLY A 465 -18.96 -15.13 20.25
CA GLY A 465 -18.47 -15.86 19.07
C GLY A 465 -17.25 -16.73 19.36
N THR A 466 -16.17 -16.11 19.85
CA THR A 466 -14.82 -16.70 19.97
C THR A 466 -14.71 -17.82 21.01
N LEU A 467 -15.45 -17.77 22.12
CA LEU A 467 -15.40 -18.79 23.18
C LEU A 467 -16.64 -19.69 23.23
N TRP A 468 -17.72 -19.40 22.48
CA TRP A 468 -18.94 -20.19 22.52
C TRP A 468 -18.70 -21.68 22.22
N SER A 469 -17.89 -21.99 21.21
CA SER A 469 -17.58 -23.36 20.81
C SER A 469 -16.71 -24.09 21.86
N SER A 470 -15.75 -23.41 22.50
CA SER A 470 -14.88 -24.02 23.53
C SER A 470 -15.57 -24.19 24.88
N LYS A 471 -16.69 -23.49 25.09
CA LYS A 471 -17.61 -23.62 26.24
C LYS A 471 -18.76 -24.62 25.96
N ASN A 472 -18.79 -25.28 24.79
CA ASN A 472 -19.87 -26.18 24.33
C ASN A 472 -21.25 -25.52 24.20
N LEU A 473 -21.29 -24.22 23.93
CA LEU A 473 -22.53 -23.43 23.84
C LEU A 473 -23.11 -23.37 22.41
N THR A 474 -22.64 -24.19 21.47
CA THR A 474 -23.06 -24.15 20.05
C THR A 474 -23.51 -25.51 19.53
N LEU A 475 -24.55 -25.54 18.71
CA LEU A 475 -25.04 -26.71 17.96
C LEU A 475 -25.16 -26.37 16.48
N GLY A 476 -24.99 -27.37 15.59
CA GLY A 476 -25.22 -27.18 14.16
C GLY A 476 -24.19 -26.30 13.44
N ARG A 477 -23.04 -26.01 14.08
CA ARG A 477 -21.95 -25.24 13.46
C ARG A 477 -21.60 -25.75 12.06
N GLY A 478 -21.39 -24.83 11.14
CA GLY A 478 -21.15 -25.14 9.73
C GLY A 478 -22.39 -25.56 8.92
N THR A 479 -23.59 -25.60 9.51
CA THR A 479 -24.86 -25.89 8.81
C THR A 479 -25.83 -24.70 8.88
N ASP A 480 -26.95 -24.79 8.16
CA ASP A 480 -27.91 -23.68 8.09
C ASP A 480 -28.76 -23.55 9.36
N SER A 481 -28.97 -24.65 10.08
CA SER A 481 -29.58 -24.69 11.42
C SER A 481 -28.49 -24.66 12.52
N THR A 482 -27.62 -23.65 12.45
CA THR A 482 -26.61 -23.33 13.48
C THR A 482 -27.20 -22.45 14.60
N HIS A 483 -26.92 -22.80 15.87
CA HIS A 483 -27.57 -22.22 17.05
C HIS A 483 -26.67 -22.15 18.30
N PHE A 484 -26.97 -21.19 19.17
CA PHE A 484 -26.44 -21.04 20.52
C PHE A 484 -27.37 -21.66 21.57
N LEU A 485 -26.75 -22.32 22.57
CA LEU A 485 -27.39 -23.19 23.55
C LEU A 485 -27.43 -22.62 24.98
N GLY A 486 -26.78 -21.49 25.23
CA GLY A 486 -26.72 -20.87 26.56
C GLY A 486 -28.12 -20.67 27.17
N ALA A 487 -28.24 -20.84 28.48
CA ALA A 487 -29.53 -20.78 29.17
C ALA A 487 -29.99 -19.32 29.36
N ALA A 488 -29.09 -18.43 29.76
CA ALA A 488 -29.42 -17.02 30.01
C ALA A 488 -29.81 -16.30 28.71
N ALA A 489 -29.04 -16.48 27.62
CA ALA A 489 -29.37 -15.90 26.32
C ALA A 489 -30.72 -16.41 25.77
N ARG A 490 -31.07 -17.69 25.99
CA ARG A 490 -32.34 -18.28 25.54
C ARG A 490 -33.56 -17.81 26.32
N VAL A 491 -33.41 -17.45 27.60
CA VAL A 491 -34.50 -16.83 28.39
C VAL A 491 -34.84 -15.44 27.85
N GLU A 492 -33.86 -14.69 27.36
CA GLU A 492 -34.03 -13.32 26.86
C GLU A 492 -34.48 -13.24 25.38
N PHE A 493 -34.18 -14.27 24.58
CA PHE A 493 -34.44 -14.28 23.13
C PHE A 493 -35.93 -14.09 22.71
N PRO A 494 -36.94 -14.59 23.44
CA PRO A 494 -38.36 -14.29 23.15
C PRO A 494 -38.70 -12.80 23.10
N GLY A 495 -37.95 -11.93 23.80
CA GLY A 495 -38.10 -10.48 23.74
C GLY A 495 -37.68 -9.86 22.39
N ILE A 496 -36.84 -10.57 21.62
CA ILE A 496 -36.40 -10.16 20.27
C ILE A 496 -37.28 -10.82 19.19
N ARG A 497 -37.60 -12.11 19.33
CA ARG A 497 -38.53 -12.85 18.44
C ARG A 497 -39.31 -13.91 19.21
N SER A 498 -40.62 -13.70 19.36
CA SER A 498 -41.53 -14.63 20.04
C SER A 498 -41.96 -15.85 19.22
N SER A 499 -41.52 -15.99 17.96
CA SER A 499 -41.99 -17.01 17.01
C SER A 499 -41.10 -18.25 16.87
N PHE A 500 -39.95 -18.32 17.55
CA PHE A 500 -39.03 -19.45 17.47
C PHE A 500 -39.41 -20.58 18.43
N ALA A 501 -40.01 -21.65 17.88
CA ALA A 501 -40.28 -22.88 18.62
C ALA A 501 -38.99 -23.54 19.13
N GLY A 502 -39.03 -24.13 20.33
CA GLY A 502 -37.88 -24.80 20.96
C GLY A 502 -36.82 -23.86 21.57
N THR A 503 -36.88 -22.56 21.31
CA THR A 503 -35.98 -21.51 21.86
C THR A 503 -34.47 -21.57 21.54
N PRO A 504 -33.90 -22.29 20.54
CA PRO A 504 -32.47 -22.16 20.24
C PRO A 504 -32.18 -20.77 19.66
N VAL A 505 -31.17 -20.04 20.16
CA VAL A 505 -30.84 -18.72 19.60
C VAL A 505 -30.10 -18.92 18.28
N PRO A 506 -30.59 -18.40 17.13
CA PRO A 506 -29.99 -18.69 15.83
C PRO A 506 -28.69 -17.91 15.61
N LEU A 507 -27.64 -18.64 15.26
CA LEU A 507 -26.35 -18.10 14.83
C LEU A 507 -26.37 -17.78 13.34
N GLU A 508 -25.49 -16.88 12.91
CA GLU A 508 -25.37 -16.51 11.50
C GLU A 508 -24.94 -17.72 10.65
N ASN A 509 -25.72 -18.00 9.62
CA ASN A 509 -25.57 -19.15 8.76
C ASN A 509 -25.14 -18.78 7.32
N CYS A 510 -25.08 -17.48 7.00
CA CYS A 510 -24.74 -16.91 5.69
C CYS A 510 -25.76 -17.16 4.56
N VAL A 511 -26.94 -17.73 4.86
CA VAL A 511 -27.93 -18.06 3.82
C VAL A 511 -28.50 -16.77 3.20
N GLY A 512 -28.18 -16.56 1.92
CA GLY A 512 -28.65 -15.42 1.14
C GLY A 512 -27.84 -14.12 1.31
N ILE A 513 -26.71 -14.13 2.03
CA ILE A 513 -25.90 -12.92 2.27
C ILE A 513 -24.58 -12.97 1.47
N THR A 514 -24.46 -12.11 0.46
CA THR A 514 -23.24 -11.98 -0.35
C THR A 514 -22.07 -11.47 0.51
N GLY A 515 -20.91 -12.12 0.39
CA GLY A 515 -19.69 -11.75 1.15
C GLY A 515 -19.63 -12.28 2.58
N CYS A 516 -20.67 -12.99 3.04
CA CYS A 516 -20.64 -13.68 4.33
C CYS A 516 -19.67 -14.89 4.28
N GLY A 517 -18.75 -14.97 5.24
CA GLY A 517 -17.71 -16.01 5.29
C GLY A 517 -17.44 -16.50 6.72
N ASP A 518 -16.35 -17.24 6.92
CA ASP A 518 -16.04 -17.91 8.20
C ASP A 518 -15.83 -16.95 9.38
N GLY A 519 -15.47 -15.68 9.13
CA GLY A 519 -15.44 -14.64 10.16
C GLY A 519 -16.84 -14.20 10.63
N THR A 520 -17.85 -14.34 9.77
CA THR A 520 -19.25 -14.02 10.10
C THR A 520 -19.98 -15.25 10.66
N ARG A 521 -19.87 -16.40 9.99
CA ARG A 521 -20.67 -17.62 10.23
C ARG A 521 -20.36 -18.25 11.58
N ASP A 522 -21.38 -18.71 12.29
CA ASP A 522 -21.36 -19.21 13.68
C ASP A 522 -20.80 -18.27 14.78
N ALA A 523 -20.00 -17.26 14.43
CA ALA A 523 -19.40 -16.31 15.38
C ALA A 523 -20.35 -15.17 15.78
N HIS A 524 -21.45 -15.02 15.07
CA HIS A 524 -22.38 -13.89 15.17
C HIS A 524 -23.84 -14.34 15.35
N TRP A 525 -24.69 -13.43 15.81
CA TRP A 525 -26.13 -13.59 15.74
C TRP A 525 -26.65 -13.48 14.29
N ARG A 526 -27.67 -14.28 13.95
CA ARG A 526 -28.23 -14.31 12.59
C ARG A 526 -28.89 -12.99 12.21
N LYS A 527 -28.37 -12.30 11.19
CA LYS A 527 -28.82 -10.96 10.76
C LYS A 527 -30.30 -10.90 10.38
N SER A 528 -30.83 -11.94 9.73
CA SER A 528 -32.26 -12.01 9.38
C SER A 528 -33.20 -12.08 10.62
N VAL A 529 -32.65 -12.40 11.78
CA VAL A 529 -33.37 -12.51 13.06
C VAL A 529 -33.06 -11.33 13.99
N PHE A 530 -31.81 -10.87 14.02
CA PHE A 530 -31.31 -9.82 14.91
C PHE A 530 -31.19 -8.44 14.26
N GLY A 531 -31.39 -8.31 12.95
CA GLY A 531 -31.40 -7.02 12.24
C GLY A 531 -30.09 -6.25 12.35
N ASN A 532 -30.11 -5.23 13.22
CA ASN A 532 -29.04 -4.27 13.45
C ASN A 532 -28.34 -4.41 14.82
N GLU A 533 -28.57 -5.49 15.58
CA GLU A 533 -27.95 -5.72 16.90
C GLU A 533 -26.41 -5.62 16.84
N LEU A 534 -25.76 -5.32 17.97
CA LEU A 534 -24.29 -5.15 18.00
C LEU A 534 -23.52 -6.34 17.42
N MET A 535 -23.84 -7.57 17.83
CA MET A 535 -23.06 -8.77 17.55
C MET A 535 -23.62 -9.58 16.35
N GLN A 536 -24.22 -8.90 15.36
CA GLN A 536 -24.27 -9.40 13.98
C GLN A 536 -23.13 -8.78 13.16
N GLY A 537 -22.56 -9.53 12.21
CA GLY A 537 -21.25 -9.22 11.62
C GLY A 537 -21.24 -8.19 10.50
N TYR A 538 -22.03 -7.10 10.61
CA TYR A 538 -22.11 -6.04 9.61
C TYR A 538 -22.30 -4.67 10.27
N VAL A 539 -21.52 -3.68 9.84
CA VAL A 539 -21.50 -2.34 10.45
C VAL A 539 -22.68 -1.47 10.01
N GLU A 540 -23.57 -1.19 10.95
CA GLU A 540 -24.71 -0.27 10.78
C GLU A 540 -24.53 1.04 11.58
N GLN A 541 -25.44 2.00 11.34
CA GLN A 541 -25.43 3.31 12.00
C GLN A 541 -25.82 3.26 13.48
N VAL A 542 -26.73 2.35 13.85
CA VAL A 542 -27.19 2.15 15.23
C VAL A 542 -27.08 0.67 15.54
N MET A 543 -26.24 0.30 16.51
CA MET A 543 -25.92 -1.10 16.82
C MET A 543 -26.13 -1.40 18.33
N PRO A 544 -27.38 -1.64 18.78
CA PRO A 544 -27.72 -1.79 20.20
C PRO A 544 -27.25 -3.14 20.79
N VAL A 545 -26.80 -3.12 22.05
CA VAL A 545 -26.49 -4.31 22.85
C VAL A 545 -27.77 -4.89 23.44
N SER A 546 -28.21 -6.05 22.96
CA SER A 546 -29.41 -6.73 23.45
C SER A 546 -29.19 -7.50 24.75
N ARG A 547 -30.30 -7.79 25.47
CA ARG A 547 -30.30 -8.68 26.63
C ARG A 547 -29.80 -10.09 26.30
N VAL A 548 -29.95 -10.55 25.05
CA VAL A 548 -29.42 -11.85 24.57
C VAL A 548 -27.89 -11.84 24.49
N THR A 549 -27.30 -10.77 23.96
CA THR A 549 -25.84 -10.56 23.95
C THR A 549 -25.27 -10.56 25.37
N ILE A 550 -25.90 -9.82 26.29
CA ILE A 550 -25.51 -9.80 27.71
C ILE A 550 -25.69 -11.18 28.36
N GLY A 551 -26.80 -11.88 28.08
CA GLY A 551 -27.04 -13.25 28.54
C GLY A 551 -25.98 -14.24 28.08
N SER A 552 -25.48 -14.09 26.84
CA SER A 552 -24.42 -14.95 26.31
C SER A 552 -23.10 -14.83 27.08
N LEU A 553 -22.79 -13.64 27.65
CA LEU A 553 -21.64 -13.46 28.55
C LEU A 553 -21.85 -14.17 29.89
N ALA A 554 -23.07 -14.20 30.43
CA ALA A 554 -23.38 -15.00 31.61
C ALA A 554 -23.18 -16.51 31.34
N ASP A 555 -23.64 -16.98 30.18
CA ASP A 555 -23.49 -18.38 29.75
C ASP A 555 -22.00 -18.77 29.52
N ILE A 556 -21.14 -17.83 29.14
CA ILE A 556 -19.67 -18.02 29.06
C ILE A 556 -19.02 -18.04 30.46
N GLY A 557 -19.62 -17.38 31.46
CA GLY A 557 -19.18 -17.40 32.86
C GLY A 557 -18.96 -16.04 33.54
N TYR A 558 -19.42 -14.92 32.95
CA TYR A 558 -19.32 -13.59 33.57
C TYR A 558 -20.48 -13.30 34.54
N THR A 559 -20.23 -12.43 35.53
CA THR A 559 -21.32 -11.80 36.30
C THR A 559 -21.79 -10.55 35.57
N VAL A 560 -23.04 -10.52 35.11
CA VAL A 560 -23.55 -9.48 34.20
C VAL A 560 -24.76 -8.72 34.75
N ASN A 561 -25.04 -7.55 34.17
CA ASN A 561 -26.22 -6.74 34.42
C ASN A 561 -27.08 -6.64 33.15
N LEU A 562 -28.25 -7.26 33.16
CA LEU A 562 -29.17 -7.26 32.01
C LEU A 562 -29.95 -5.94 31.86
N GLU A 563 -30.03 -5.13 32.90
CA GLU A 563 -30.81 -3.87 32.91
C GLU A 563 -30.09 -2.71 32.22
N VAL A 564 -28.83 -2.88 31.81
CA VAL A 564 -28.10 -1.92 30.97
C VAL A 564 -28.12 -2.30 29.48
N ALA A 565 -28.89 -3.30 29.07
CA ALA A 565 -29.15 -3.55 27.66
C ALA A 565 -29.79 -2.31 26.99
N ASP A 566 -29.43 -2.06 25.75
CA ASP A 566 -30.06 -1.00 24.96
C ASP A 566 -31.52 -1.37 24.62
N GLN A 567 -32.35 -0.37 24.33
CA GLN A 567 -33.72 -0.62 23.87
C GLN A 567 -33.70 -1.26 22.49
N PHE A 568 -33.69 -2.59 22.48
CA PHE A 568 -33.82 -3.37 21.25
C PHE A 568 -35.26 -3.24 20.72
N PRO A 569 -35.48 -2.89 19.44
CA PRO A 569 -36.83 -2.81 18.90
C PRO A 569 -37.47 -4.19 18.89
N SER A 570 -38.44 -4.41 19.78
CA SER A 570 -39.29 -5.60 19.72
C SER A 570 -40.12 -5.52 18.46
N PHE A 571 -40.00 -6.53 17.59
CA PHE A 571 -40.76 -6.61 16.34
C PHE A 571 -42.19 -7.02 16.68
N GLY A 572 -42.97 -6.03 17.14
CA GLY A 572 -44.18 -6.22 17.91
C GLY A 572 -45.20 -7.09 17.20
N ALA A 573 -45.53 -8.22 17.82
CA ALA A 573 -46.78 -8.93 17.53
C ALA A 573 -47.93 -7.94 17.73
N SER A 574 -48.53 -7.50 16.63
CA SER A 574 -49.60 -6.50 16.66
C SER A 574 -50.78 -7.05 17.46
N LEU A 575 -51.10 -6.42 18.58
CA LEU A 575 -52.23 -6.74 19.45
C LEU A 575 -53.57 -6.48 18.75
N ARG A 576 -53.93 -7.38 17.82
CA ARG A 576 -55.28 -7.49 17.25
C ARG A 576 -56.08 -8.47 18.09
N ALA A 577 -56.86 -7.93 19.03
CA ALA A 577 -57.93 -8.69 19.68
C ALA A 577 -59.00 -9.03 18.62
N GLY A 578 -58.91 -10.24 18.05
CA GLY A 578 -59.82 -10.74 17.04
C GLY A 578 -59.54 -12.22 16.79
N GLY A 579 -60.53 -13.09 17.05
CA GLY A 579 -60.34 -14.53 16.99
C GLY A 579 -60.10 -15.04 15.57
N ALA A 580 -58.87 -15.40 15.26
CA ALA A 580 -58.47 -16.14 14.07
C ALA A 580 -57.45 -17.21 14.45
N THR A 581 -57.54 -18.38 13.82
CA THR A 581 -56.63 -19.50 14.07
C THR A 581 -55.19 -19.16 13.66
N THR A 582 -54.24 -19.48 14.54
CA THR A 582 -52.82 -19.16 14.33
C THR A 582 -52.19 -20.05 13.26
N THR A 583 -52.24 -19.63 11.99
CA THR A 583 -51.33 -20.14 10.96
C THR A 583 -49.93 -19.59 11.23
N GLY A 584 -49.15 -20.32 12.03
CA GLY A 584 -47.72 -20.08 12.18
C GLY A 584 -47.02 -20.16 10.82
N THR A 585 -46.15 -19.20 10.53
CA THR A 585 -45.42 -19.15 9.26
C THR A 585 -44.54 -20.39 9.12
N VAL A 586 -44.81 -21.22 8.11
CA VAL A 586 -44.05 -22.45 7.86
C VAL A 586 -42.62 -22.08 7.48
N LEU A 587 -41.66 -22.69 8.18
CA LEU A 587 -40.23 -22.50 7.93
C LEU A 587 -39.87 -23.05 6.54
N MET A 588 -39.30 -22.19 5.68
CA MET A 588 -38.54 -22.66 4.54
C MET A 588 -37.10 -22.91 5.00
N ASN A 589 -36.63 -24.16 4.81
CA ASN A 589 -35.25 -24.65 4.96
C ASN A 589 -34.70 -24.90 6.38
N ASP A 590 -35.49 -24.85 7.46
CA ASP A 590 -35.13 -25.50 8.75
C ASP A 590 -35.70 -26.92 8.81
N VAL A 591 -35.17 -27.84 7.98
CA VAL A 591 -35.60 -29.25 7.93
C VAL A 591 -34.72 -30.12 8.83
N PHE A 592 -35.33 -30.75 9.83
CA PHE A 592 -34.65 -31.60 10.81
C PHE A 592 -34.41 -33.02 10.25
N ASP A 593 -33.57 -33.14 9.22
CA ASP A 593 -33.32 -34.42 8.55
C ASP A 593 -32.57 -35.41 9.45
N ARG A 594 -33.31 -36.42 9.92
CA ARG A 594 -32.78 -37.67 10.47
C ARG A 594 -33.58 -38.84 9.93
N LEU A 595 -32.88 -39.94 9.64
CA LEU A 595 -33.50 -41.24 9.39
C LEU A 595 -34.31 -41.66 10.63
N LEU A 596 -35.63 -41.76 10.46
CA LEU A 596 -36.54 -42.29 11.48
C LEU A 596 -36.42 -43.82 11.50
N TRP A 597 -36.01 -44.32 12.66
CA TRP A 597 -35.91 -45.75 12.96
C TRP A 597 -37.01 -46.14 13.95
N THR A 598 -37.71 -47.22 13.67
CA THR A 598 -38.61 -47.88 14.62
C THR A 598 -37.94 -49.15 15.15
N ILE A 599 -38.05 -49.39 16.45
CA ILE A 599 -37.71 -50.69 17.06
C ILE A 599 -39.02 -51.47 17.18
N ASP A 600 -39.11 -52.64 16.55
CA ASP A 600 -40.28 -53.52 16.69
C ASP A 600 -40.28 -54.26 18.06
N GLY A 601 -41.38 -54.93 18.39
CA GLY A 601 -41.55 -55.60 19.69
C GLY A 601 -40.55 -56.72 20.00
N ASN A 602 -39.73 -57.12 19.02
CA ASN A 602 -38.66 -58.11 19.15
C ASN A 602 -37.26 -57.46 19.23
N GLY A 603 -37.18 -56.13 19.28
CA GLY A 603 -35.92 -55.38 19.36
C GLY A 603 -35.25 -55.07 18.03
N ALA A 604 -35.87 -55.38 16.88
CA ALA A 604 -35.24 -55.14 15.58
C ALA A 604 -35.44 -53.70 15.09
N VAL A 605 -34.34 -53.05 14.71
CA VAL A 605 -34.27 -51.69 14.17
C VAL A 605 -34.65 -51.69 12.69
N ARG A 606 -35.66 -50.91 12.28
CA ARG A 606 -36.11 -50.77 10.88
C ARG A 606 -36.27 -49.30 10.46
N THR A 607 -35.90 -49.00 9.23
CA THR A 607 -36.00 -47.66 8.61
C THR A 607 -37.39 -47.41 8.03
N LEU A 608 -37.93 -46.20 8.22
CA LEU A 608 -39.12 -45.73 7.49
C LEU A 608 -38.70 -44.99 6.21
N SER A 609 -38.91 -45.62 5.04
CA SER A 609 -38.73 -44.96 3.74
C SER A 609 -39.99 -44.18 3.32
N GLN A 610 -39.87 -42.86 3.15
CA GLN A 610 -40.95 -42.06 2.58
C GLN A 610 -41.11 -42.32 1.06
N PRO A 611 -42.33 -42.24 0.52
CA PRO A 611 -42.55 -42.32 -0.93
C PRO A 611 -42.09 -41.05 -1.63
N SER A 612 -41.43 -41.19 -2.78
CA SER A 612 -41.04 -40.08 -3.63
C SER A 612 -42.25 -39.54 -4.41
N ASN A 613 -42.48 -38.22 -4.34
CA ASN A 613 -43.46 -37.53 -5.16
C ASN A 613 -42.75 -36.56 -6.14
N PRO A 614 -42.63 -36.91 -7.44
CA PRO A 614 -41.90 -36.10 -8.40
C PRO A 614 -42.80 -35.08 -9.10
N LEU A 615 -42.73 -33.79 -8.74
CA LEU A 615 -43.22 -32.70 -9.60
C LEU A 615 -42.67 -31.33 -9.19
N LEU A 616 -41.66 -30.84 -9.92
CA LEU A 616 -41.58 -29.50 -10.54
C LEU A 616 -40.13 -29.20 -11.00
N ARG A 617 -39.92 -29.22 -12.32
CA ARG A 617 -38.79 -28.53 -12.96
C ARG A 617 -39.31 -27.26 -13.63
N ARG A 618 -38.70 -26.12 -13.33
CA ARG A 618 -38.28 -25.11 -14.31
C ARG A 618 -37.32 -24.11 -13.67
#